data_AF-A0AAD2CNK2-F1
#
_entry.id   AF-A0AAD2CNK2-F1
#
_cell.length_a   1.000
_cell.length_b   1.000
_cell.length_c   1.000
_cell.angle_alpha   90.00
_cell.angle_beta   90.00
_cell.angle_gamma   90.00
#
_symmetry.space_group_name_H-M   'P 1'
#
loop_
_entity.id
_entity.type
_entity.pdbx_description
1 polymer ?
#
loop_
_entity_poly.entity_id
_entity_poly.type
_entity_poly.pdbx_seq_one_letter_code
_entity_poly.pdbx_strand_id
1 'polypeptide(L)'
;MTAFGAVEFESGSHPVSDFNKEESAKKSSQDVGLSTHMLPPNENFRRNSDTSLSGMKSDEESAEESAKKRIKKKRKRLSFDEKVEVLPIPMRHEYSQTERARLWSSAIEIHENATRNTIEFASEGWDWKNVLEDDKMYVCQATSELIHPCHYGDLSKYGM
;
A
#
# COMPACT_ATOMS: atom_id res chain seq x y z
N MET A 1 58.91 -12.15 9.58
CA MET A 1 59.37 -10.79 9.94
C MET A 1 59.21 -9.92 8.72
N THR A 2 58.08 -9.21 8.61
CA THR A 2 57.83 -8.23 7.53
C THR A 2 56.97 -7.12 8.12
N ALA A 3 57.38 -5.87 7.87
CA ALA A 3 57.00 -4.67 8.60
C ALA A 3 55.58 -4.15 8.27
N PHE A 4 54.90 -3.63 9.29
CA PHE A 4 53.71 -2.80 9.18
C PHE A 4 54.14 -1.36 8.81
N GLY A 5 53.61 -0.85 7.70
CA GLY A 5 53.72 0.57 7.34
C GLY A 5 52.54 1.34 7.94
N ALA A 6 52.86 2.32 8.80
CA ALA A 6 51.91 3.27 9.37
C ALA A 6 51.50 4.29 8.30
N VAL A 7 50.19 4.59 8.21
CA VAL A 7 49.67 5.73 7.46
C VAL A 7 49.16 6.73 8.48
N GLU A 8 49.79 7.91 8.49
CA GLU A 8 49.48 9.03 9.36
C GLU A 8 48.16 9.68 8.95
N PHE A 9 47.29 9.94 9.93
CA PHE A 9 46.01 10.61 9.78
C PHE A 9 46.20 12.09 10.17
N GLU A 10 46.34 12.98 9.19
CA GLU A 10 46.37 14.43 9.43
C GLU A 10 44.96 14.94 9.77
N SER A 11 44.85 15.56 10.94
CA SER A 11 43.64 16.19 11.46
C SER A 11 43.55 17.63 10.94
N GLY A 12 42.85 17.81 9.82
CA GLY A 12 42.52 19.13 9.28
C GLY A 12 41.27 19.72 9.93
N SER A 13 41.44 20.66 10.86
CA SER A 13 40.38 21.49 11.40
C SER A 13 39.88 22.49 10.34
N HIS A 14 38.60 22.41 9.96
CA HIS A 14 37.96 23.47 9.17
C HIS A 14 37.11 24.37 10.08
N PRO A 15 37.25 25.71 9.96
CA PRO A 15 36.55 26.67 10.80
C PRO A 15 35.06 26.77 10.41
N VAL A 16 34.21 26.70 11.42
CA VAL A 16 32.81 27.14 11.37
C VAL A 16 32.79 28.66 11.15
N SER A 17 32.11 29.11 10.10
CA SER A 17 31.81 30.54 9.91
C SER A 17 30.31 30.75 10.10
N ASP A 18 30.03 31.62 11.06
CA ASP A 18 28.72 32.18 11.35
C ASP A 18 28.17 32.94 10.15
N PHE A 19 26.95 32.63 9.73
CA PHE A 19 26.18 33.49 8.84
C PHE A 19 24.80 33.75 9.44
N ASN A 20 24.77 34.62 10.45
CA ASN A 20 23.56 35.33 10.83
C ASN A 20 23.43 36.55 9.92
N LYS A 21 22.39 36.57 9.08
CA LYS A 21 21.85 37.82 8.56
C LYS A 21 20.32 37.76 8.57
N GLU A 22 19.77 38.52 9.50
CA GLU A 22 18.37 38.90 9.58
C GLU A 22 17.96 39.62 8.27
N GLU A 23 16.84 39.22 7.68
CA GLU A 23 16.00 40.15 6.92
C GLU A 23 14.53 39.79 7.09
N SER A 24 13.83 40.65 7.82
CA SER A 24 12.39 40.60 8.02
C SER A 24 11.72 41.49 6.96
N ALA A 25 10.78 40.97 6.15
CA ALA A 25 9.50 41.64 5.87
C ALA A 25 8.56 40.85 4.91
N LYS A 26 7.44 40.40 5.50
CA LYS A 26 6.04 40.64 5.09
C LYS A 26 5.46 40.03 3.79
N LYS A 27 4.53 39.10 4.06
CA LYS A 27 3.18 38.90 3.46
C LYS A 27 3.07 38.30 2.06
N SER A 28 2.53 37.08 2.02
CA SER A 28 1.24 36.78 1.36
C SER A 28 0.82 35.34 1.67
N SER A 29 -0.01 35.17 2.70
CA SER A 29 -0.75 33.93 2.92
C SER A 29 -1.77 33.77 1.79
N GLN A 30 -1.50 32.88 0.85
CA GLN A 30 -2.55 32.29 0.03
C GLN A 30 -2.93 30.95 0.65
N ASP A 31 -3.99 31.05 1.44
CA ASP A 31 -4.85 29.99 1.92
C ASP A 31 -5.39 29.20 0.71
N VAL A 32 -4.72 28.12 0.34
CA VAL A 32 -5.29 27.12 -0.58
C VAL A 32 -6.18 26.19 0.25
N GLY A 33 -7.42 26.65 0.45
CA GLY A 33 -8.46 25.90 1.13
C GLY A 33 -8.55 24.47 0.57
N LEU A 34 -8.29 23.50 1.45
CA LEU A 34 -8.44 22.07 1.19
C LEU A 34 -9.94 21.76 1.06
N SER A 35 -10.51 22.02 -0.13
CA SER A 35 -11.92 21.74 -0.42
C SER A 35 -12.14 20.22 -0.45
N THR A 36 -12.54 19.70 0.70
CA THR A 36 -12.95 18.30 0.89
C THR A 36 -14.30 18.08 0.18
N HIS A 37 -14.26 17.81 -1.12
CA HIS A 37 -15.43 17.36 -1.86
C HIS A 37 -15.67 15.88 -1.54
N MET A 38 -16.36 15.62 -0.43
CA MET A 38 -16.83 14.31 -0.02
C MET A 38 -17.69 13.69 -1.13
N LEU A 39 -17.32 12.50 -1.60
CA LEU A 39 -18.15 11.69 -2.49
C LEU A 39 -19.42 11.23 -1.74
N PRO A 40 -20.60 11.22 -2.38
CA PRO A 40 -21.82 10.76 -1.73
C PRO A 40 -21.77 9.24 -1.45
N PRO A 41 -22.36 8.76 -0.35
CA PRO A 41 -22.49 7.33 -0.07
C PRO A 41 -23.32 6.63 -1.15
N ASN A 42 -22.77 5.57 -1.74
CA ASN A 42 -23.47 4.72 -2.70
C ASN A 42 -24.43 3.78 -1.95
N GLU A 43 -25.72 4.11 -1.97
CA GLU A 43 -26.83 3.39 -1.31
C GLU A 43 -27.22 2.04 -1.98
N ASN A 44 -26.48 1.53 -2.96
CA ASN A 44 -26.92 0.40 -3.78
C ASN A 44 -26.33 -0.97 -3.41
N PHE A 45 -26.32 -1.33 -2.13
CA PHE A 45 -26.10 -2.73 -1.73
C PHE A 45 -27.26 -3.28 -0.88
N ARG A 46 -28.48 -3.24 -1.45
CA ARG A 46 -29.62 -3.99 -0.92
C ARG A 46 -29.54 -5.44 -1.38
N ARG A 47 -29.15 -6.30 -0.43
CA ARG A 47 -29.12 -7.76 -0.53
C ARG A 47 -30.57 -8.29 -0.61
N ASN A 48 -31.01 -8.74 -1.78
CA ASN A 48 -32.29 -9.44 -1.92
C ASN A 48 -32.14 -10.89 -1.43
N SER A 49 -32.80 -11.24 -0.34
CA SER A 49 -32.98 -12.63 0.09
C SER A 49 -34.46 -12.91 0.32
N ASP A 50 -35.16 -13.37 -0.73
CA ASP A 50 -36.36 -14.18 -0.52
C ASP A 50 -36.78 -14.89 -1.80
N THR A 51 -36.64 -16.21 -1.82
CA THR A 51 -37.48 -17.08 -2.65
C THR A 51 -37.74 -18.36 -1.86
N SER A 52 -38.76 -18.27 -1.01
CA SER A 52 -39.38 -19.38 -0.31
C SER A 52 -40.37 -20.06 -1.27
N LEU A 53 -40.00 -21.21 -1.86
CA LEU A 53 -40.88 -22.03 -2.69
C LEU A 53 -41.49 -23.16 -1.85
N SER A 54 -42.76 -22.96 -1.48
CA SER A 54 -43.67 -23.96 -0.93
C SER A 54 -44.46 -24.65 -2.05
N GLY A 55 -44.56 -25.98 -2.00
CA GLY A 55 -45.38 -26.82 -2.88
C GLY A 55 -44.66 -28.14 -3.14
N MET A 56 -45.24 -29.34 -3.06
CA MET A 56 -46.64 -29.77 -3.05
C MET A 56 -46.72 -31.08 -2.23
N LYS A 57 -47.88 -31.34 -1.62
CA LYS A 57 -48.24 -32.65 -1.08
C LYS A 57 -48.83 -33.50 -2.20
N SER A 58 -48.52 -34.79 -2.19
CA SER A 58 -49.37 -35.84 -2.76
C SER A 58 -49.27 -37.08 -1.88
N ASP A 59 -50.43 -37.55 -1.49
CA ASP A 59 -50.69 -38.80 -0.78
C ASP A 59 -50.65 -39.97 -1.79
N GLU A 60 -50.13 -41.13 -1.40
CA GLU A 60 -50.62 -42.45 -1.85
C GLU A 60 -50.06 -43.53 -0.90
N GLU A 61 -50.95 -44.44 -0.55
CA GLU A 61 -50.86 -45.54 0.41
C GLU A 61 -50.25 -46.79 -0.24
N SER A 62 -49.33 -47.49 0.43
CA SER A 62 -49.24 -48.96 0.33
C SER A 62 -48.29 -49.52 1.39
N ALA A 63 -48.82 -50.45 2.18
CA ALA A 63 -48.11 -51.25 3.14
C ALA A 63 -47.25 -52.31 2.42
N GLU A 64 -45.96 -52.39 2.74
CA GLU A 64 -45.30 -53.60 3.24
C GLU A 64 -43.77 -53.42 3.36
N GLU A 65 -43.28 -53.85 4.52
CA GLU A 65 -41.95 -54.44 4.77
C GLU A 65 -40.66 -53.58 4.77
N SER A 66 -39.81 -53.98 5.71
CA SER A 66 -38.45 -53.52 5.99
C SER A 66 -38.31 -52.19 6.73
N ALA A 67 -38.02 -52.33 8.03
CA ALA A 67 -37.41 -51.34 8.89
C ALA A 67 -36.01 -50.90 8.38
N LYS A 68 -35.94 -50.32 7.18
CA LYS A 68 -34.80 -49.54 6.72
C LYS A 68 -34.89 -48.20 7.42
N LYS A 69 -34.17 -48.08 8.55
CA LYS A 69 -33.81 -46.78 9.14
C LYS A 69 -33.15 -45.95 8.05
N ARG A 70 -33.94 -45.15 7.33
CA ARG A 70 -33.46 -44.12 6.41
C ARG A 70 -32.70 -43.12 7.28
N ILE A 71 -31.38 -43.27 7.33
CA ILE A 71 -30.50 -42.24 7.89
C ILE A 71 -30.65 -41.05 6.95
N LYS A 72 -31.59 -40.16 7.28
CA LYS A 72 -31.77 -38.90 6.57
C LYS A 72 -30.43 -38.17 6.70
N LYS A 73 -29.67 -38.07 5.59
CA LYS A 73 -28.43 -37.30 5.55
C LYS A 73 -28.81 -35.88 5.98
N LYS A 74 -28.35 -35.47 7.17
CA LYS A 74 -28.60 -34.12 7.67
C LYS A 74 -28.01 -33.16 6.64
N ARG A 75 -28.84 -32.28 6.08
CA ARG A 75 -28.38 -31.21 5.19
C ARG A 75 -27.34 -30.42 5.96
N LYS A 76 -26.13 -30.27 5.41
CA LYS A 76 -25.09 -29.43 6.03
C LYS A 76 -25.67 -28.01 6.07
N ARG A 77 -25.87 -27.49 7.27
CA ARG A 77 -26.31 -26.10 7.49
C ARG A 77 -25.09 -25.34 8.01
N LEU A 78 -24.82 -24.18 7.43
CA LEU A 78 -23.83 -23.25 7.96
C LEU A 78 -24.38 -22.69 9.27
N SER A 79 -23.61 -22.77 10.34
CA SER A 79 -23.86 -22.10 11.61
C SER A 79 -22.61 -21.30 11.97
N PHE A 80 -22.81 -20.12 12.54
CA PHE A 80 -21.71 -19.31 13.05
C PHE A 80 -21.47 -19.65 14.52
N ASP A 81 -20.21 -19.60 14.93
CA ASP A 81 -19.86 -19.63 16.35
C ASP A 81 -20.17 -18.25 16.94
N GLU A 82 -20.95 -18.22 18.01
CA GLU A 82 -21.29 -16.97 18.71
C GLU A 82 -20.15 -16.50 19.61
N LYS A 83 -19.17 -17.36 19.88
CA LYS A 83 -17.99 -17.00 20.66
C LYS A 83 -16.99 -16.28 19.76
N VAL A 84 -16.82 -14.99 20.00
CA VAL A 84 -15.78 -14.18 19.37
C VAL A 84 -14.59 -14.00 20.33
N GLU A 85 -13.38 -14.10 19.78
CA GLU A 85 -12.15 -13.75 20.48
C GLU A 85 -11.76 -12.32 20.10
N VAL A 86 -11.52 -11.49 21.12
CA VAL A 86 -11.07 -10.10 20.93
C VAL A 86 -9.60 -10.05 21.26
N LEU A 87 -8.77 -9.78 20.25
CA LEU A 87 -7.34 -9.56 20.42
C LEU A 87 -7.02 -8.07 20.27
N PRO A 88 -6.23 -7.49 21.18
CA PRO A 88 -5.80 -6.11 21.03
C PRO A 88 -4.85 -5.97 19.84
N ILE A 89 -4.93 -4.84 19.14
CA ILE A 89 -3.95 -4.48 18.11
C ILE A 89 -2.74 -3.87 18.83
N PRO A 90 -1.53 -4.44 18.69
CA PRO A 90 -0.33 -3.90 19.30
C PRO A 90 -0.02 -2.47 18.82
N MET A 91 0.48 -1.64 19.72
CA MET A 91 1.01 -0.33 19.40
C MET A 91 2.33 -0.45 18.62
N ARG A 92 2.69 0.60 17.87
CA ARG A 92 3.85 0.61 16.97
C ARG A 92 5.17 0.17 17.63
N HIS A 93 5.38 0.49 18.90
CA HIS A 93 6.61 0.18 19.64
C HIS A 93 6.61 -1.24 20.24
N GLU A 94 5.49 -1.96 20.21
CA GLU A 94 5.38 -3.34 20.69
C GLU A 94 5.84 -4.36 19.63
N TYR A 95 5.91 -3.94 18.36
CA TYR A 95 6.49 -4.73 17.28
C TYR A 95 8.02 -4.71 17.32
N SER A 96 8.62 -5.83 16.91
CA SER A 96 10.06 -5.91 16.71
C SER A 96 10.53 -4.97 15.60
N GLN A 97 11.82 -4.63 15.59
CA GLN A 97 12.37 -3.71 14.58
C GLN A 97 12.17 -4.22 13.15
N THR A 98 12.25 -5.53 12.92
CA THR A 98 12.06 -6.15 11.61
C THR A 98 10.60 -6.12 11.16
N GLU A 99 9.65 -6.37 12.06
CA GLU A 99 8.22 -6.24 11.77
C GLU A 99 7.87 -4.78 11.46
N ARG A 100 8.39 -3.85 12.25
CA ARG A 100 8.19 -2.42 12.01
C ARG A 100 8.71 -1.96 10.65
N ALA A 101 9.90 -2.41 10.27
CA ALA A 101 10.50 -2.07 8.99
C ALA A 101 9.77 -2.70 7.79
N ARG A 102 9.06 -3.82 8.00
CA ARG A 102 8.22 -4.44 6.95
C ARG A 102 6.84 -3.80 6.86
N LEU A 103 6.29 -3.35 7.98
CA LEU A 103 4.95 -2.76 8.05
C LEU A 103 4.92 -1.29 7.65
N TRP A 104 5.99 -0.54 7.92
CA TRP A 104 6.02 0.90 7.72
C TRP A 104 7.28 1.34 6.99
N SER A 105 7.08 2.16 5.96
CA SER A 105 8.16 2.89 5.30
C SER A 105 8.86 3.86 6.25
N SER A 106 10.16 4.02 6.06
CA SER A 106 10.95 4.98 6.82
C SER A 106 10.69 6.42 6.36
N ALA A 107 11.01 7.42 7.18
CA ALA A 107 10.89 8.82 6.79
C ALA A 107 11.77 9.17 5.57
N ILE A 108 12.94 8.53 5.47
CA ILE A 108 13.87 8.68 4.36
C ILE A 108 13.22 8.16 3.07
N GLU A 109 12.71 6.93 3.11
CA GLU A 109 12.03 6.29 1.98
C GLU A 109 10.82 7.11 1.51
N ILE A 110 10.00 7.62 2.43
CA ILE A 110 8.86 8.49 2.09
C ILE A 110 9.34 9.76 1.37
N HIS A 111 10.42 10.37 1.85
CA HIS A 111 10.98 11.58 1.24
C HIS A 111 11.57 11.31 -0.14
N GLU A 112 12.33 10.23 -0.31
CA GLU A 112 12.88 9.79 -1.60
C GLU A 112 11.76 9.48 -2.59
N ASN A 113 10.73 8.76 -2.14
CA ASN A 113 9.56 8.43 -2.96
C ASN A 113 8.78 9.67 -3.39
N ALA A 114 8.60 10.64 -2.49
CA ALA A 114 7.95 11.91 -2.82
C ALA A 114 8.76 12.73 -3.84
N THR A 115 10.09 12.76 -3.67
CA THR A 115 10.99 13.44 -4.61
C THR A 115 10.93 12.81 -5.99
N ARG A 116 10.98 11.47 -6.06
CA ARG A 116 10.86 10.71 -7.30
C ARG A 116 9.51 10.95 -7.97
N ASN A 117 8.40 10.81 -7.25
CA ASN A 117 7.04 11.06 -7.76
C ASN A 117 6.88 12.49 -8.28
N THR A 118 7.52 13.48 -7.63
CA THR A 118 7.46 14.88 -8.06
C THR A 118 8.13 15.07 -9.42
N ILE A 119 9.29 14.45 -9.63
CA ILE A 119 10.02 14.51 -10.91
C ILE A 119 9.24 13.81 -12.02
N GLU A 120 8.69 12.63 -11.73
CA GLU A 120 7.88 11.85 -12.68
C GLU A 120 6.64 12.63 -13.11
N PHE A 121 5.88 13.14 -12.13
CA PHE A 121 4.66 13.89 -12.41
C PHE A 121 4.92 15.21 -13.16
N ALA A 122 6.06 15.86 -12.87
CA ALA A 122 6.51 17.01 -13.64
C ALA A 122 6.83 16.64 -15.10
N SER A 123 7.43 15.48 -15.35
CA SER A 123 7.75 14.99 -16.70
C SER A 123 6.50 14.63 -17.52
N GLU A 124 5.40 14.31 -16.85
CA GLU A 124 4.08 14.00 -17.43
C GLU A 124 3.19 15.25 -17.57
N GLY A 125 3.74 16.43 -17.31
CA GLY A 125 3.04 17.71 -17.48
C GLY A 125 2.04 18.04 -16.36
N TRP A 126 2.22 17.47 -15.16
CA TRP A 126 1.33 17.67 -14.02
C TRP A 126 -0.13 17.25 -14.28
N ASP A 127 -0.35 16.31 -15.21
CA ASP A 127 -1.69 15.80 -15.56
C ASP A 127 -1.85 14.34 -15.13
N TRP A 128 -2.63 14.12 -14.08
CA TRP A 128 -2.86 12.78 -13.52
C TRP A 128 -3.59 11.83 -14.48
N LYS A 129 -4.18 12.34 -15.56
CA LYS A 129 -4.83 11.52 -16.59
C LYS A 129 -3.84 10.89 -17.57
N ASN A 130 -2.63 11.46 -17.68
CA ASN A 130 -1.60 11.03 -18.62
C ASN A 130 -0.39 10.38 -17.92
N VAL A 131 -0.59 9.89 -16.68
CA VAL A 131 0.45 9.19 -15.93
C VAL A 131 0.90 7.95 -16.69
N LEU A 132 2.21 7.72 -16.72
CA LEU A 132 2.81 6.59 -17.40
C LEU A 132 2.47 5.29 -16.67
N GLU A 133 1.89 4.35 -17.41
CA GLU A 133 1.59 3.00 -16.91
C GLU A 133 2.87 2.15 -16.80
N ASP A 134 2.86 1.18 -15.87
CA ASP A 134 3.97 0.27 -15.58
C ASP A 134 4.54 -0.43 -16.83
N ASP A 135 3.69 -0.77 -17.81
CA ASP A 135 4.08 -1.44 -19.07
C ASP A 135 5.05 -0.61 -19.94
N LYS A 136 5.12 0.71 -19.70
CA LYS A 136 5.98 1.66 -20.42
C LYS A 136 7.19 2.08 -19.60
N MET A 137 7.37 1.53 -18.40
CA MET A 137 8.55 1.73 -17.57
C MET A 137 9.65 0.72 -17.91
N TYR A 138 10.90 1.03 -17.55
CA TYR A 138 12.00 0.09 -17.67
C TYR A 138 12.10 -0.81 -16.44
N VAL A 139 12.49 -2.07 -16.62
CA VAL A 139 12.77 -2.98 -15.50
C VAL A 139 14.27 -2.97 -15.21
N CYS A 140 14.66 -2.60 -14.00
CA CYS A 140 16.04 -2.75 -13.54
C CYS A 140 16.39 -4.24 -13.38
N GLN A 141 17.40 -4.75 -14.09
CA GLN A 141 17.78 -6.17 -13.97
C GLN A 141 18.36 -6.55 -12.59
N ALA A 142 18.95 -5.58 -11.88
CA ALA A 142 19.57 -5.83 -10.58
C ALA A 142 18.55 -5.82 -9.43
N THR A 143 17.60 -4.87 -9.44
CA THR A 143 16.62 -4.68 -8.36
C THR A 143 15.23 -5.18 -8.71
N SER A 144 14.96 -5.48 -9.99
CA SER A 144 13.62 -5.76 -10.52
C SER A 144 12.60 -4.65 -10.32
N GLU A 145 13.07 -3.42 -10.06
CA GLU A 145 12.22 -2.24 -9.89
C GLU A 145 11.85 -1.63 -11.24
N LEU A 146 10.66 -1.02 -11.29
CA LEU A 146 10.22 -0.22 -12.43
C LEU A 146 10.82 1.17 -12.34
N ILE A 147 11.42 1.62 -13.43
CA ILE A 147 12.06 2.92 -13.55
C ILE A 147 11.36 3.72 -14.63
N HIS A 148 10.83 4.88 -14.23
CA HIS A 148 10.24 5.82 -15.16
C HIS A 148 11.28 6.33 -16.19
N PRO A 149 10.96 6.41 -17.50
CA PRO A 149 11.90 6.82 -18.53
C PRO A 149 12.57 8.18 -18.31
N CYS A 150 11.92 9.11 -17.60
CA CYS A 150 12.50 10.41 -17.29
C CYS A 150 13.78 10.35 -16.44
N HIS A 151 13.97 9.27 -15.67
CA HIS A 151 15.18 9.06 -14.86
C HIS A 151 16.35 8.51 -15.69
N TYR A 152 16.09 8.14 -16.94
CA TYR A 152 17.11 7.78 -17.92
C TYR A 152 17.40 8.97 -18.84
N GLY A 153 18.48 9.69 -18.50
CA GLY A 153 18.97 10.81 -19.31
C GLY A 153 19.85 10.36 -20.48
N ASP A 154 19.22 10.29 -21.65
CA ASP A 154 19.71 10.80 -22.93
C ASP A 154 21.13 10.34 -23.38
N LEU A 155 21.29 9.04 -23.68
CA LEU A 155 22.50 8.56 -24.38
C LEU A 155 22.66 9.18 -25.79
N SER A 156 21.62 9.81 -26.35
CA SER A 156 21.69 10.49 -27.65
C SER A 156 22.67 11.68 -27.64
N LYS A 157 22.92 12.29 -26.47
CA LYS A 157 23.91 13.35 -26.25
C LYS A 157 25.36 12.85 -26.38
N TYR A 158 25.62 11.55 -26.24
CA TYR A 158 26.97 10.97 -26.25
C TYR A 158 27.33 10.24 -27.54
N GLY A 159 26.50 10.35 -28.60
CA GLY A 159 26.88 10.00 -29.97
C GLY A 159 27.50 8.61 -30.14
N MET A 160 26.80 7.56 -29.69
CA MET A 160 27.05 6.19 -30.17
C MET A 160 26.09 5.83 -31.28
#